data_AF-A0A1V4W6N6-F1
#
_entry.id   AF-A0A1V4W6N6-F1
#
_cell.length_a   1.000
_cell.length_b   1.000
_cell.length_c   1.000
_cell.angle_alpha   90.00
_cell.angle_beta   90.00
_cell.angle_gamma   90.00
#
_symmetry.space_group_name_H-M   'P 1'
#
loop_
_entity.id
_entity.type
_entity.pdbx_description
1 polymer ?
#
loop_
_entity_poly.entity_id
_entity_poly.type
_entity_poly.pdbx_seq_one_letter_code
_entity_poly.pdbx_strand_id
1 'polypeptide(L)'
;MRKTIVLILFLVLAVILVPWLHPVLADQVSQNQAVKSVVFKIGVPYYVVNGQTPGVKMDVSPFIQNDRTFVPVRFLGNALGVSDENITWDDSSQTATIKGNSTLQMTLGSYWMNINGDIHGKGMDVMPVLMSSPTWRTFLPARYIAERLGYQVAWDDKNQTVICWAEGHPQSDFSGAINWAVNWLNGQKTEAVNGMSTLNGYQIPVGTNLDIRSNDCRPNNLGQVEMEFVIWLNKGDLQSQYNDTEAILSQSLDMQTVNEMIAYIKQKTDKSVILKPKCWNSANGKSSRVSSDLDTIGITVWSTPRAASWFTNN
;
A
#
# COMPACT_ATOMS: atom_id res chain seq x y z
N MET A 1 26.82 37.30 -57.98
CA MET A 1 26.91 37.78 -56.59
C MET A 1 25.62 38.51 -56.22
N ARG A 2 24.71 37.88 -55.45
CA ARG A 2 23.53 38.48 -54.76
C ARG A 2 22.55 37.44 -54.18
N LYS A 3 22.92 36.15 -54.12
CA LYS A 3 22.09 35.10 -53.50
C LYS A 3 22.62 34.56 -52.16
N THR A 4 23.78 35.05 -51.71
CA THR A 4 24.40 34.61 -50.43
C THR A 4 24.11 35.55 -49.26
N ILE A 5 23.53 36.74 -49.48
CA ILE A 5 23.24 37.72 -48.41
C ILE A 5 21.93 37.41 -47.68
N VAL A 6 20.96 36.77 -48.34
CA VAL A 6 19.66 36.45 -47.72
C VAL A 6 19.77 35.31 -46.69
N LEU A 7 20.72 34.39 -46.85
CA LEU A 7 20.90 33.27 -45.91
C LEU A 7 21.54 33.70 -44.58
N ILE A 8 22.39 34.72 -44.59
CA ILE A 8 23.05 35.24 -43.38
C ILE A 8 22.06 36.06 -42.54
N LEU A 9 21.11 36.77 -43.17
CA LEU A 9 20.11 37.55 -42.45
C LEU A 9 19.08 36.67 -41.71
N PHE A 10 18.73 35.50 -42.27
CA PHE A 10 17.81 34.56 -41.62
C PHE A 10 18.45 33.84 -40.42
N LEU A 11 19.77 33.61 -40.46
CA LEU A 11 20.50 32.95 -39.39
C LEU A 11 20.74 33.87 -38.19
N VAL A 12 20.85 35.19 -38.42
CA VAL A 12 20.93 36.20 -37.33
C VAL A 12 19.56 36.45 -36.70
N LEU A 13 18.46 36.37 -37.46
CA LEU A 13 17.10 36.53 -36.92
C LEU A 13 16.64 35.33 -36.07
N ALA A 14 17.14 34.11 -36.38
CA ALA A 14 16.85 32.90 -35.61
C ALA A 14 17.55 32.85 -34.23
N VAL A 15 18.60 33.66 -34.01
CA VAL A 15 19.30 33.74 -32.71
C VAL A 15 18.60 34.71 -31.74
N ILE A 16 17.81 35.66 -32.24
CA ILE A 16 17.12 36.67 -31.41
C ILE A 16 15.72 36.17 -30.94
N LEU A 17 15.21 35.09 -31.54
CA LEU A 17 13.93 34.45 -31.21
C LEU A 17 14.08 33.13 -30.44
N VAL A 18 15.26 32.85 -29.88
CA VAL A 18 15.37 31.88 -28.79
C VAL A 18 15.14 32.68 -27.50
N PRO A 19 13.90 32.75 -26.97
CA PRO A 19 13.72 33.28 -25.63
C PRO A 19 14.60 32.41 -24.76
N TRP A 20 15.67 33.04 -24.27
CA TRP A 20 16.49 32.67 -23.14
C TRP A 20 16.06 31.31 -22.59
N LEU A 21 16.85 30.29 -22.90
CA LEU A 21 17.02 29.14 -22.01
C LEU A 21 17.43 29.74 -20.66
N HIS A 22 16.47 30.24 -19.91
CA HIS A 22 16.59 30.28 -18.47
C HIS A 22 16.80 28.80 -18.15
N PRO A 23 17.94 28.40 -17.57
CA PRO A 23 17.90 27.19 -16.79
C PRO A 23 16.71 27.42 -15.86
N VAL A 24 15.67 26.61 -16.02
CA VAL A 24 14.74 26.39 -14.92
C VAL A 24 15.67 25.84 -13.86
N LEU A 25 16.14 26.73 -13.00
CA LEU A 25 16.64 26.35 -11.70
C LEU A 25 15.42 25.67 -11.11
N ALA A 26 15.41 24.34 -11.21
CA ALA A 26 14.54 23.54 -10.38
C ALA A 26 14.77 24.09 -8.99
N ASP A 27 13.74 24.74 -8.43
CA ASP A 27 13.76 25.26 -7.08
C ASP A 27 14.34 24.13 -6.23
N GLN A 28 15.57 24.32 -5.76
CA GLN A 28 16.16 23.44 -4.78
C GLN A 28 15.29 23.67 -3.55
N VAL A 29 14.29 22.79 -3.37
CA VAL A 29 13.42 22.78 -2.20
C VAL A 29 14.35 22.89 -0.99
N SER A 30 14.20 24.00 -0.28
CA SER A 30 15.07 24.42 0.81
C SER A 30 15.20 23.29 1.84
N GLN A 31 16.38 22.68 1.94
CA GLN A 31 16.75 21.63 2.89
C GLN A 31 16.80 22.11 4.36
N ASN A 32 16.23 23.27 4.67
CA ASN A 32 16.28 23.90 6.00
C ASN A 32 14.90 24.21 6.60
N GLN A 33 13.80 23.75 5.99
CA GLN A 33 12.49 23.92 6.60
C GLN A 33 12.20 22.78 7.59
N ALA A 34 12.01 23.12 8.87
CA ALA A 34 11.62 22.17 9.90
C ALA A 34 10.40 21.34 9.47
N VAL A 35 10.45 20.03 9.71
CA VAL A 35 9.34 19.11 9.48
C VAL A 35 8.30 19.34 10.58
N LYS A 36 7.17 19.95 10.21
CA LYS A 36 6.03 20.24 11.08
C LYS A 36 5.00 19.11 11.05
N SER A 37 4.83 18.47 9.89
CA SER A 37 3.89 17.36 9.72
C SER A 37 4.27 16.38 8.63
N VAL A 38 3.80 15.15 8.79
CA VAL A 38 4.01 14.03 7.86
C VAL A 38 2.71 13.23 7.73
N VAL A 39 2.39 12.82 6.51
CA VAL A 39 1.23 11.96 6.22
C VAL A 39 1.67 10.72 5.44
N PHE A 40 1.30 9.54 5.95
CA PHE A 40 1.50 8.25 5.29
C PHE A 40 0.15 7.55 5.07
N LYS A 41 -0.20 7.25 3.82
CA LYS A 41 -1.41 6.47 3.49
C LYS A 41 -1.05 5.02 3.20
N ILE A 42 -1.82 4.09 3.76
CA ILE A 42 -1.68 2.66 3.46
C ILE A 42 -1.86 2.40 1.97
N GLY A 43 -0.94 1.63 1.38
CA GLY A 43 -0.96 1.29 -0.05
C GLY A 43 -0.42 2.38 -0.98
N VAL A 44 -0.07 3.57 -0.47
CA VAL A 44 0.49 4.66 -1.28
C VAL A 44 2.00 4.76 -1.07
N PRO A 45 2.84 4.60 -2.12
CA PRO A 45 4.29 4.68 -2.03
C PRO A 45 4.77 6.14 -2.08
N TYR A 46 4.05 7.03 -1.40
CA TYR A 46 4.39 8.43 -1.25
C TYR A 46 4.02 8.89 0.16
N TYR A 47 4.84 9.78 0.71
CA TYR A 47 4.53 10.50 1.94
C TYR A 47 4.50 12.01 1.69
N VAL A 48 3.70 12.73 2.45
CA VAL A 48 3.56 14.18 2.30
C VAL A 48 4.16 14.86 3.52
N VAL A 49 5.09 15.78 3.30
CA VAL A 49 5.73 16.59 4.35
C VAL A 49 5.18 18.00 4.30
N ASN A 50 4.77 18.56 5.44
CA ASN A 50 4.31 19.94 5.56
C ASN A 50 3.20 20.32 4.55
N GLY A 51 2.34 19.36 4.19
CA GLY A 51 1.28 19.54 3.20
C GLY A 51 1.75 19.72 1.74
N GLN A 52 3.05 19.61 1.46
CA GLN A 52 3.61 19.82 0.12
C GLN A 52 3.28 18.65 -0.81
N THR A 53 2.67 18.97 -1.96
CA THR A 53 2.30 17.98 -2.99
C THR A 53 2.90 18.37 -4.35
N PRO A 54 3.24 17.41 -5.23
CA PRO A 54 3.17 15.96 -5.04
C PRO A 54 4.10 15.48 -3.91
N GLY A 55 3.69 14.42 -3.21
CA GLY A 55 4.48 13.86 -2.09
C GLY A 55 5.83 13.29 -2.53
N VAL A 56 6.64 12.91 -1.55
CA VAL A 56 7.95 12.27 -1.77
C VAL A 56 7.77 10.78 -1.97
N LYS A 57 8.34 10.23 -3.05
CA LYS A 57 8.23 8.82 -3.42
C LYS A 57 9.01 7.91 -2.46
N MET A 58 8.43 6.76 -2.15
CA MET A 58 9.04 5.64 -1.45
C MET A 58 9.18 4.43 -2.38
N ASP A 59 10.08 3.53 -2.03
CA ASP A 59 10.29 2.30 -2.79
C ASP A 59 9.17 1.27 -2.58
N VAL A 60 8.55 1.27 -1.39
CA VAL A 60 7.48 0.36 -1.00
C VAL A 60 6.46 1.11 -0.16
N SER A 61 5.17 0.82 -0.39
CA SER A 61 4.06 1.44 0.34
C SER A 61 4.01 1.04 1.81
N PRO A 62 3.51 1.91 2.71
CA PRO A 62 3.15 1.54 4.08
C PRO A 62 2.05 0.47 4.09
N PHE A 63 2.09 -0.39 5.10
CA PHE A 63 1.09 -1.44 5.31
C PHE A 63 0.71 -1.58 6.78
N ILE A 64 -0.38 -2.30 7.05
CA ILE A 64 -0.81 -2.66 8.40
C ILE A 64 -0.49 -4.13 8.66
N GLN A 65 0.12 -4.41 9.80
CA GLN A 65 0.29 -5.76 10.33
C GLN A 65 0.21 -5.71 11.85
N ASN A 66 -0.48 -6.67 12.45
CA ASN A 66 -0.67 -6.73 13.92
C ASN A 66 -1.16 -5.38 14.50
N ASP A 67 -2.16 -4.77 13.85
CA ASP A 67 -2.76 -3.48 14.24
C ASP A 67 -1.77 -2.30 14.31
N ARG A 68 -0.64 -2.38 13.59
CA ARG A 68 0.38 -1.34 13.53
C ARG A 68 0.71 -1.01 12.07
N THR A 69 0.92 0.28 11.80
CA THR A 69 1.41 0.73 10.50
C THR A 69 2.92 0.62 10.41
N PHE A 70 3.38 -0.06 9.38
CA PHE A 70 4.78 -0.28 9.05
C PHE A 70 5.20 0.59 7.87
N VAL A 71 6.33 1.27 8.01
CA VAL A 71 6.91 2.16 6.99
C VAL A 71 8.39 1.78 6.79
N PRO A 72 8.94 1.80 5.56
CA PRO A 72 10.35 1.46 5.36
C PRO A 72 11.27 2.43 6.12
N VAL A 73 12.28 1.89 6.80
CA VAL A 73 13.15 2.62 7.77
C VAL A 73 13.61 3.98 7.24
N ARG A 74 14.22 4.00 6.04
CA ARG A 74 14.80 5.21 5.44
C ARG A 74 13.77 6.30 5.26
N PHE A 75 12.64 5.96 4.64
CA PHE A 75 11.60 6.94 4.34
C PHE A 75 10.90 7.42 5.61
N LEU A 76 10.76 6.56 6.62
CA LEU A 76 10.22 6.98 7.92
C LEU A 76 11.13 8.01 8.60
N GLY A 77 12.44 7.75 8.66
CA GLY A 77 13.41 8.70 9.24
C GLY A 77 13.48 10.01 8.46
N ASN A 78 13.60 9.93 7.13
CA ASN A 78 13.66 11.11 6.25
C ASN A 78 12.42 11.97 6.37
N ALA A 79 11.24 11.34 6.36
CA ALA A 79 9.99 12.07 6.49
C ALA A 79 9.89 12.83 7.82
N LEU A 80 10.49 12.30 8.89
CA LEU A 80 10.54 12.89 10.22
C LEU A 80 11.73 13.84 10.43
N GLY A 81 12.45 14.19 9.36
CA GLY A 81 13.52 15.20 9.36
C GLY A 81 14.91 14.67 9.69
N VAL A 82 15.12 13.35 9.68
CA VAL A 82 16.46 12.74 9.83
C VAL A 82 17.13 12.65 8.46
N SER A 83 18.39 13.09 8.33
CA SER A 83 19.13 12.99 7.08
C SER A 83 19.56 11.54 6.78
N ASP A 84 19.74 11.20 5.49
CA ASP A 84 20.12 9.84 5.06
C ASP A 84 21.41 9.32 5.73
N GLU A 85 22.40 10.20 5.96
CA GLU A 85 23.66 9.87 6.66
C GLU A 85 23.45 9.42 8.12
N ASN A 86 22.31 9.79 8.72
CA ASN A 86 21.93 9.46 10.08
C ASN A 86 20.98 8.26 10.16
N ILE A 87 20.73 7.58 9.02
CA ILE A 87 19.95 6.36 8.95
C ILE A 87 20.83 5.24 8.43
N THR A 88 21.23 4.34 9.32
CA THR A 88 22.18 3.27 9.00
C THR A 88 21.60 1.90 9.28
N TRP A 89 22.11 0.90 8.57
CA TRP A 89 21.82 -0.50 8.78
C TRP A 89 23.13 -1.25 9.06
N ASP A 90 23.12 -2.09 10.08
CA ASP A 90 24.21 -3.02 10.39
C ASP A 90 23.75 -4.45 10.07
N ASP A 91 24.36 -5.04 9.05
CA ASP A 91 24.07 -6.42 8.61
C ASP A 91 24.48 -7.48 9.64
N SER A 92 25.54 -7.25 10.40
CA SER A 92 26.06 -8.24 11.36
C SER A 92 25.13 -8.40 12.55
N SER A 93 24.60 -7.29 13.04
CA SER A 93 23.68 -7.24 14.17
C SER A 93 22.21 -7.15 13.75
N GLN A 94 21.91 -7.11 12.44
CA GLN A 94 20.57 -6.94 11.87
C GLN A 94 19.82 -5.75 12.51
N THR A 95 20.52 -4.62 12.66
CA THR A 95 20.04 -3.46 13.42
C THR A 95 19.91 -2.22 12.56
N ALA A 96 18.71 -1.64 12.55
CA ALA A 96 18.44 -0.33 11.99
C ALA A 96 18.73 0.74 13.04
N THR A 97 19.51 1.77 12.68
CA THR A 97 19.79 2.92 13.53
C THR A 97 19.28 4.20 12.88
N ILE A 98 18.55 5.02 13.64
CA ILE A 98 18.08 6.35 13.25
C ILE A 98 18.61 7.35 14.27
N LYS A 99 19.42 8.32 13.84
CA LYS A 99 20.00 9.36 14.70
C LYS A 99 19.30 10.71 14.45
N GLY A 100 18.25 10.99 15.21
CA GLY A 100 17.57 12.30 15.21
C GLY A 100 17.78 13.02 16.54
N ASN A 101 16.69 13.56 17.11
CA ASN A 101 16.69 14.09 18.49
C ASN A 101 17.06 13.04 19.55
N SER A 102 16.94 11.76 19.21
CA SER A 102 17.46 10.63 19.96
C SER A 102 18.04 9.61 18.98
N THR A 103 19.00 8.81 19.45
CA THR A 103 19.50 7.65 18.73
C THR A 103 18.60 6.46 19.02
N LEU A 104 17.89 6.00 17.99
CA LEU A 104 16.98 4.85 18.06
C LEU A 104 17.64 3.68 17.35
N GLN A 105 17.74 2.54 18.03
CA GLN A 105 18.24 1.31 17.44
C GLN A 105 17.19 0.22 17.59
N MET A 106 16.84 -0.42 16.48
CA MET A 106 15.89 -1.52 16.45
C MET A 106 16.49 -2.70 15.71
N THR A 107 16.55 -3.82 16.42
CA THR A 107 17.09 -5.09 15.93
C THR A 107 15.95 -5.98 15.44
N LEU A 108 16.10 -6.58 14.26
CA LEU A 108 15.18 -7.64 13.81
C LEU A 108 15.14 -8.75 14.87
N GLY A 109 13.96 -9.30 15.15
CA GLY A 109 13.85 -10.32 16.19
C GLY A 109 13.72 -9.78 17.62
N SER A 110 13.66 -8.46 17.83
CA SER A 110 13.51 -7.85 19.17
C SER A 110 12.21 -7.03 19.32
N TYR A 111 11.58 -7.14 20.50
CA TYR A 111 10.50 -6.25 20.96
C TYR A 111 11.03 -4.99 21.68
N TRP A 112 12.35 -4.88 21.86
CA TRP A 112 12.98 -3.76 22.56
C TRP A 112 13.65 -2.83 21.56
N MET A 113 13.37 -1.54 21.71
CA MET A 113 14.11 -0.45 21.07
C MET A 113 15.14 0.10 22.04
N ASN A 114 16.39 0.15 21.59
CA ASN A 114 17.44 0.85 22.32
C ASN A 114 17.36 2.34 22.02
N ILE A 115 17.37 3.15 23.09
CA ILE A 115 17.29 4.61 22.99
C ILE A 115 18.52 5.20 23.69
N ASN A 116 19.34 5.92 22.94
CA ASN A 116 20.55 6.58 23.45
C ASN A 116 21.50 5.65 24.24
N GLY A 117 21.57 4.37 23.86
CA GLY A 117 22.42 3.36 24.50
C GLY A 117 21.71 2.52 25.56
N ASP A 118 20.51 2.88 26.01
CA ASP A 118 19.69 2.06 26.90
C ASP A 118 19.05 0.88 26.14
N ILE A 119 19.60 -0.32 26.32
CA ILE A 119 19.19 -1.56 25.64
C ILE A 119 17.73 -1.98 25.91
N HIS A 120 17.08 -1.43 26.93
CA HIS A 120 15.66 -1.66 27.23
C HIS A 120 14.83 -0.36 27.22
N GLY A 121 15.30 0.68 26.53
CA GLY A 121 14.71 2.02 26.58
C GLY A 121 13.21 2.09 26.23
N LYS A 122 12.69 1.20 25.35
CA LYS A 122 11.24 1.07 25.11
C LYS A 122 10.83 -0.33 24.65
N GLY A 123 9.87 -0.92 25.35
CA GLY A 123 9.13 -2.09 24.88
C GLY A 123 8.11 -1.71 23.81
N MET A 124 8.14 -2.46 22.70
CA MET A 124 7.17 -2.41 21.60
C MET A 124 6.28 -3.65 21.66
N ASP A 125 5.05 -3.54 21.15
CA ASP A 125 4.13 -4.69 21.00
C ASP A 125 4.28 -5.41 19.66
N VAL A 126 5.06 -4.85 18.75
CA VAL A 126 5.44 -5.44 17.47
C VAL A 126 6.92 -5.25 17.21
N MET A 127 7.50 -6.14 16.42
CA MET A 127 8.93 -6.15 16.09
C MET A 127 9.14 -5.47 14.73
N PRO A 128 10.36 -4.95 14.45
CA PRO A 128 10.78 -4.63 13.08
C PRO A 128 10.56 -5.83 12.14
N VAL A 129 10.16 -5.54 10.90
CA VAL A 129 9.86 -6.58 9.90
C VAL A 129 10.77 -6.41 8.68
N LEU A 130 11.38 -7.50 8.23
CA LEU A 130 12.04 -7.57 6.93
C LEU A 130 11.05 -8.15 5.91
N MET A 131 10.73 -7.40 4.87
CA MET A 131 9.92 -7.91 3.74
C MET A 131 10.77 -8.00 2.49
N SER A 132 10.53 -9.03 1.66
CA SER A 132 11.27 -9.32 0.44
C SER A 132 10.54 -8.92 -0.84
N SER A 133 9.23 -8.68 -0.78
CA SER A 133 8.38 -8.34 -1.93
C SER A 133 7.73 -6.98 -1.71
N PRO A 134 7.79 -6.05 -2.69
CA PRO A 134 8.40 -6.21 -4.02
C PRO A 134 9.94 -6.14 -3.99
N THR A 135 10.54 -5.65 -2.90
CA THR A 135 12.00 -5.62 -2.68
C THR A 135 12.33 -5.83 -1.21
N TRP A 136 13.59 -6.22 -0.92
CA TRP A 136 14.08 -6.35 0.45
C TRP A 136 14.15 -4.99 1.16
N ARG A 137 13.29 -4.79 2.16
CA ARG A 137 13.27 -3.58 2.99
C ARG A 137 12.94 -3.94 4.44
N THR A 138 13.64 -3.29 5.36
CA THR A 138 13.27 -3.29 6.78
C THR A 138 12.21 -2.23 7.01
N PHE A 139 11.17 -2.60 7.76
CA PHE A 139 10.05 -1.75 8.13
C PHE A 139 9.97 -1.62 9.64
N LEU A 140 9.54 -0.45 10.07
CA LEU A 140 9.39 -0.10 11.47
C LEU A 140 7.97 0.35 11.77
N PRO A 141 7.47 0.08 12.98
CA PRO A 141 6.17 0.57 13.39
C PRO A 141 6.23 2.11 13.56
N ALA A 142 5.52 2.82 12.68
CA ALA A 142 5.66 4.27 12.49
C ALA A 142 5.50 5.08 13.78
N ARG A 143 4.52 4.70 14.61
CA ARG A 143 4.20 5.39 15.88
C ARG A 143 5.38 5.41 16.84
N TYR A 144 6.02 4.25 17.09
CA TYR A 144 7.12 4.16 18.04
C TYR A 144 8.31 5.03 17.65
N ILE A 145 8.58 5.13 16.34
CA ILE A 145 9.68 5.95 15.83
C ILE A 145 9.32 7.44 15.88
N ALA A 146 8.14 7.81 15.38
CA ALA A 146 7.71 9.20 15.34
C ALA A 146 7.62 9.83 16.73
N GLU A 147 7.02 9.14 17.71
CA GLU A 147 6.93 9.63 19.09
C GLU A 147 8.31 9.85 19.72
N ARG A 148 9.29 9.01 19.40
CA ARG A 148 10.67 9.16 19.92
C ARG A 148 11.51 10.20 19.19
N LEU A 149 11.06 10.66 18.03
CA LEU A 149 11.66 11.78 17.32
C LEU A 149 10.98 13.13 17.65
N GLY A 150 9.97 13.13 18.54
CA GLY A 150 9.30 14.36 19.00
C GLY A 150 8.01 14.70 18.25
N TYR A 151 7.31 13.69 17.72
CA TYR A 151 6.06 13.86 17.00
C TYR A 151 4.88 13.23 17.75
N GLN A 152 3.73 13.87 17.69
CA GLN A 152 2.44 13.28 18.02
C GLN A 152 1.93 12.48 16.81
N VAL A 153 1.18 11.40 17.07
CA VAL A 153 0.73 10.46 16.03
C VAL A 153 -0.75 10.13 16.17
N ALA A 154 -1.51 10.38 15.11
CA ALA A 154 -2.91 10.02 14.97
C ALA A 154 -3.13 9.02 13.82
N TRP A 155 -4.19 8.23 13.97
CA TRP A 155 -4.70 7.35 12.93
C TRP A 155 -6.02 7.91 12.40
N ASP A 156 -6.09 8.15 11.09
CA ASP A 156 -7.34 8.42 10.39
C ASP A 156 -7.86 7.11 9.81
N ASP A 157 -8.84 6.54 10.49
CA ASP A 157 -9.43 5.25 10.14
C ASP A 157 -10.18 5.30 8.80
N LYS A 158 -10.91 6.38 8.54
CA LYS A 158 -11.68 6.55 7.30
C LYS A 158 -10.76 6.50 6.07
N ASN A 159 -9.62 7.18 6.16
CA ASN A 159 -8.70 7.31 5.03
C ASN A 159 -7.52 6.33 5.11
N GLN A 160 -7.46 5.49 6.15
CA GLN A 160 -6.37 4.56 6.43
C GLN A 160 -5.00 5.27 6.36
N THR A 161 -4.84 6.30 7.19
CA THR A 161 -3.72 7.24 7.11
C THR A 161 -3.09 7.49 8.48
N VAL A 162 -1.77 7.39 8.57
CA VAL A 162 -0.98 7.84 9.73
C VAL A 162 -0.63 9.31 9.54
N ILE A 163 -0.90 10.09 10.58
CA ILE A 163 -0.66 11.53 10.63
C ILE A 163 0.31 11.80 11.78
N CYS A 164 1.46 12.38 11.47
CA CYS A 164 2.44 12.80 12.46
C CYS A 164 2.58 14.33 12.43
N TRP A 165 2.69 14.97 13.60
CA TRP A 165 3.00 16.40 13.68
C TRP A 165 3.89 16.70 14.89
N ALA A 166 4.72 17.74 14.79
CA ALA A 166 5.68 18.08 15.84
C ALA A 166 4.97 18.38 17.17
N GLU A 167 5.50 17.84 18.28
CA GLU A 167 4.95 18.06 19.62
C GLU A 167 4.92 19.55 19.99
N GLY A 168 3.88 19.99 20.70
CA GLY A 168 3.70 21.39 21.10
C GLY A 168 3.13 22.30 20.00
N HIS A 169 2.84 21.78 18.81
CA HIS A 169 2.15 22.50 17.75
C HIS A 169 0.68 22.04 17.62
N PRO A 170 -0.27 22.96 17.36
CA PRO A 170 -1.66 22.58 17.14
C PRO A 170 -1.76 21.68 15.90
N GLN A 171 -2.68 20.73 15.97
CA GLN A 171 -3.00 19.85 14.85
C GLN A 171 -3.35 20.71 13.62
N SER A 172 -2.53 20.62 12.57
CA SER A 172 -2.77 21.39 11.33
C SER A 172 -3.83 20.72 10.46
N ASP A 173 -4.33 21.47 9.46
CA ASP A 173 -5.21 20.89 8.45
C ASP A 173 -4.41 19.95 7.53
N PHE A 174 -4.70 18.65 7.61
CA PHE A 174 -4.07 17.61 6.79
C PHE A 174 -4.93 17.21 5.59
N SER A 175 -6.12 17.81 5.41
CA SER A 175 -7.09 17.40 4.39
C SER A 175 -6.51 17.43 2.98
N GLY A 176 -5.69 18.43 2.65
CA GLY A 176 -5.01 18.52 1.35
C GLY A 176 -4.08 17.34 1.08
N ALA A 177 -3.24 16.98 2.07
CA ALA A 177 -2.31 15.85 1.97
C ALA A 177 -3.06 14.51 1.88
N ILE A 178 -4.09 14.33 2.69
CA ILE A 178 -4.93 13.12 2.70
C ILE A 178 -5.66 12.97 1.37
N ASN A 179 -6.34 14.02 0.90
CA ASN A 179 -7.08 14.02 -0.36
C ASN A 179 -6.15 13.74 -1.55
N TRP A 180 -4.95 14.31 -1.55
CA TRP A 180 -3.96 14.01 -2.58
C TRP A 180 -3.59 12.52 -2.60
N ALA A 181 -3.26 11.93 -1.45
CA ALA A 181 -2.89 10.52 -1.36
C ALA A 181 -4.06 9.58 -1.74
N VAL A 182 -5.29 9.94 -1.36
CA VAL A 182 -6.52 9.21 -1.76
C VAL A 182 -6.71 9.28 -3.27
N ASN A 183 -6.58 10.46 -3.87
CA ASN A 183 -6.73 10.63 -5.31
C ASN A 183 -5.64 9.89 -6.10
N TRP A 184 -4.39 9.88 -5.60
CA TRP A 184 -3.32 9.09 -6.19
C TRP A 184 -3.68 7.60 -6.22
N LEU A 185 -4.16 7.05 -5.10
CA LEU A 185 -4.54 5.64 -5.01
C LEU A 185 -5.73 5.32 -5.94
N ASN A 186 -6.72 6.20 -6.00
CA ASN A 186 -7.86 6.05 -6.91
C ASN A 186 -7.44 6.13 -8.39
N GLY A 187 -6.46 6.98 -8.72
CA GLY A 187 -5.85 7.04 -10.04
C GLY A 187 -5.20 5.73 -10.45
N GLN A 188 -4.43 5.10 -9.55
CA GLN A 188 -3.84 3.78 -9.80
C GLN A 188 -4.90 2.67 -9.96
N LYS A 189 -5.99 2.71 -9.19
CA LYS A 189 -7.13 1.79 -9.40
C LYS A 189 -7.76 2.00 -10.78
N THR A 190 -7.86 3.25 -11.24
CA THR A 190 -8.42 3.58 -12.56
C THR A 190 -7.50 3.14 -13.71
N GLU A 191 -6.18 3.23 -13.54
CA GLU A 191 -5.19 2.68 -14.49
C GLU A 191 -5.15 1.14 -14.47
N ALA A 192 -5.30 0.51 -13.30
CA ALA A 192 -5.41 -0.95 -13.17
C ALA A 192 -6.71 -1.49 -13.80
N VAL A 193 -7.80 -0.71 -13.79
CA VAL A 193 -9.02 -1.00 -14.57
C VAL A 193 -8.74 -1.00 -16.08
N ASN A 194 -7.69 -0.33 -16.56
CA ASN A 194 -7.26 -0.34 -17.96
C ASN A 194 -6.18 -1.39 -18.27
N GLY A 195 -5.60 -2.06 -17.26
CA GLY A 195 -4.58 -3.10 -17.41
C GLY A 195 -5.04 -4.43 -16.82
N MET A 196 -5.65 -5.28 -17.64
CA MET A 196 -6.10 -6.63 -17.26
C MET A 196 -5.11 -7.69 -17.73
N SER A 197 -4.88 -8.69 -16.90
CA SER A 197 -4.28 -9.97 -17.28
C SER A 197 -5.37 -11.02 -17.45
N THR A 198 -5.13 -12.07 -18.22
CA THR A 198 -6.10 -13.16 -18.39
C THR A 198 -5.64 -14.40 -17.65
N LEU A 199 -6.48 -14.94 -16.76
CA LEU A 199 -6.26 -16.22 -16.09
C LEU A 199 -7.52 -17.09 -16.24
N ASN A 200 -7.40 -18.26 -16.86
CA ASN A 200 -8.54 -19.15 -17.15
C ASN A 200 -9.73 -18.45 -17.84
N GLY A 201 -9.46 -17.45 -18.69
CA GLY A 201 -10.48 -16.65 -19.38
C GLY A 201 -11.01 -15.44 -18.61
N TYR A 202 -10.63 -15.28 -17.34
CA TYR A 202 -11.02 -14.15 -16.50
C TYR A 202 -10.05 -12.98 -16.63
N GLN A 203 -10.61 -11.78 -16.75
CA GLN A 203 -9.85 -10.55 -16.67
C GLN A 203 -9.55 -10.26 -15.20
N ILE A 204 -8.27 -10.32 -14.86
CA ILE A 204 -7.74 -10.09 -13.52
C ILE A 204 -6.98 -8.77 -13.52
N PRO A 205 -7.34 -7.82 -12.62
CA PRO A 205 -6.60 -6.57 -12.47
C PRO A 205 -5.12 -6.86 -12.21
N VAL A 206 -4.24 -6.32 -13.07
CA VAL A 206 -2.79 -6.46 -12.88
C VAL A 206 -2.41 -5.76 -11.58
N GLY A 207 -1.67 -6.45 -10.71
CA GLY A 207 -1.27 -5.91 -9.39
C GLY A 207 -2.34 -6.05 -8.31
N THR A 208 -3.39 -6.85 -8.53
CA THR A 208 -4.35 -7.18 -7.47
C THR A 208 -3.67 -7.78 -6.24
N ASN A 209 -4.18 -7.42 -5.05
CA ASN A 209 -3.71 -8.00 -3.79
C ASN A 209 -4.30 -9.38 -3.50
N LEU A 210 -5.28 -9.83 -4.30
CA LEU A 210 -5.87 -11.17 -4.19
C LEU A 210 -4.81 -12.25 -4.45
N ASP A 211 -4.85 -13.32 -3.65
CA ASP A 211 -4.11 -14.55 -3.96
C ASP A 211 -5.01 -15.43 -4.83
N ILE A 212 -4.78 -15.44 -6.14
CA ILE A 212 -5.59 -16.17 -7.10
C ILE A 212 -4.88 -17.48 -7.44
N ARG A 213 -5.58 -18.59 -7.23
CA ARG A 213 -5.04 -19.95 -7.43
C ARG A 213 -5.62 -20.54 -8.70
N SER A 214 -4.74 -21.07 -9.56
CA SER A 214 -5.15 -21.93 -10.68
C SER A 214 -5.54 -23.32 -10.16
N ASN A 215 -6.30 -24.07 -10.96
CA ASN A 215 -6.80 -25.42 -10.66
C ASN A 215 -5.71 -26.47 -10.32
N ASP A 216 -4.42 -26.11 -10.43
CA ASP A 216 -3.29 -27.03 -10.21
C ASP A 216 -3.07 -27.41 -8.74
N CYS A 217 -3.72 -26.73 -7.79
CA CYS A 217 -3.48 -26.96 -6.36
C CYS A 217 -4.35 -28.04 -5.70
N ARG A 218 -5.24 -28.75 -6.43
CA ARG A 218 -6.05 -29.86 -5.86
C ARG A 218 -6.16 -31.05 -6.83
N PRO A 219 -5.38 -32.13 -6.63
CA PRO A 219 -5.33 -33.27 -7.56
C PRO A 219 -6.65 -34.07 -7.69
N ASN A 220 -7.67 -33.81 -6.87
CA ASN A 220 -8.92 -34.58 -6.84
C ASN A 220 -10.17 -33.83 -7.38
N ASN A 221 -10.03 -32.61 -7.93
CA ASN A 221 -11.14 -31.79 -8.44
C ASN A 221 -11.05 -31.52 -9.95
N LEU A 222 -10.62 -32.52 -10.72
CA LEU A 222 -10.44 -32.44 -12.18
C LEU A 222 -11.74 -31.97 -12.87
N GLY A 223 -11.81 -30.68 -13.22
CA GLY A 223 -12.79 -30.10 -14.14
C GLY A 223 -13.99 -29.34 -13.56
N GLN A 224 -14.10 -29.16 -12.24
CA GLN A 224 -15.32 -28.56 -11.64
C GLN A 224 -15.12 -27.18 -11.00
N VAL A 225 -13.93 -26.87 -10.48
CA VAL A 225 -13.61 -25.53 -9.94
C VAL A 225 -13.21 -24.65 -11.12
N GLU A 226 -13.80 -23.49 -11.21
CA GLU A 226 -13.52 -22.52 -12.27
C GLU A 226 -12.48 -21.49 -11.83
N MET A 227 -12.55 -21.08 -10.56
CA MET A 227 -11.63 -20.14 -9.96
C MET A 227 -11.67 -20.25 -8.43
N GLU A 228 -10.50 -20.13 -7.81
CA GLU A 228 -10.33 -20.00 -6.36
C GLU A 228 -9.44 -18.79 -6.09
N PHE A 229 -9.86 -17.93 -5.18
CA PHE A 229 -9.04 -16.80 -4.77
C PHE A 229 -9.25 -16.47 -3.30
N VAL A 230 -8.23 -15.88 -2.71
CA VAL A 230 -8.16 -15.60 -1.28
C VAL A 230 -7.94 -14.11 -1.06
N ILE A 231 -8.80 -13.53 -0.24
CA ILE A 231 -8.59 -12.22 0.36
C ILE A 231 -7.80 -12.43 1.64
N TRP A 232 -6.70 -11.70 1.78
CA TRP A 232 -5.88 -11.70 2.99
C TRP A 232 -6.12 -10.39 3.74
N LEU A 233 -6.61 -10.48 4.98
CA LEU A 233 -6.93 -9.31 5.80
C LEU A 233 -5.69 -8.48 6.15
N ASN A 234 -4.51 -9.11 6.13
CA ASN A 234 -3.22 -8.52 6.44
C ASN A 234 -2.38 -8.19 5.19
N LYS A 235 -2.96 -8.23 3.98
CA LYS A 235 -2.25 -7.99 2.72
C LYS A 235 -2.92 -6.88 1.91
N GLY A 236 -2.27 -5.72 1.83
CA GLY A 236 -2.73 -4.61 1.00
C GLY A 236 -4.05 -3.98 1.47
N ASP A 237 -4.68 -3.18 0.61
CA ASP A 237 -5.94 -2.48 0.90
C ASP A 237 -7.14 -3.45 0.81
N LEU A 238 -7.79 -3.71 1.94
CA LEU A 238 -8.93 -4.63 2.02
C LEU A 238 -10.11 -4.19 1.14
N GLN A 239 -10.36 -2.88 1.07
CA GLN A 239 -11.41 -2.35 0.19
C GLN A 239 -11.07 -2.56 -1.30
N SER A 240 -9.79 -2.43 -1.69
CA SER A 240 -9.35 -2.78 -3.05
C SER A 240 -9.58 -4.25 -3.35
N GLN A 241 -9.23 -5.15 -2.41
CA GLN A 241 -9.47 -6.57 -2.58
C GLN A 241 -10.96 -6.90 -2.76
N TYR A 242 -11.85 -6.20 -2.06
CA TYR A 242 -13.30 -6.34 -2.27
C TYR A 242 -13.74 -5.86 -3.66
N ASN A 243 -13.22 -4.73 -4.13
CA ASN A 243 -13.55 -4.22 -5.47
C ASN A 243 -13.02 -5.17 -6.56
N ASP A 244 -11.80 -5.67 -6.42
CA ASP A 244 -11.21 -6.63 -7.35
C ASP A 244 -12.02 -7.94 -7.35
N THR A 245 -12.44 -8.40 -6.16
CA THR A 245 -13.31 -9.57 -6.00
C THR A 245 -14.63 -9.40 -6.74
N GLU A 246 -15.29 -8.26 -6.58
CA GLU A 246 -16.55 -7.94 -7.26
C GLU A 246 -16.37 -7.90 -8.78
N ALA A 247 -15.29 -7.27 -9.25
CA ALA A 247 -14.96 -7.18 -10.68
C ALA A 247 -14.67 -8.54 -11.32
N ILE A 248 -14.05 -9.47 -10.58
CA ILE A 248 -13.78 -10.81 -11.09
C ILE A 248 -15.04 -11.69 -11.02
N LEU A 249 -15.78 -11.68 -9.90
CA LEU A 249 -16.98 -12.50 -9.73
C LEU A 249 -18.10 -12.13 -10.71
N SER A 250 -18.25 -10.84 -11.04
CA SER A 250 -19.26 -10.36 -12.01
C SER A 250 -19.00 -10.82 -13.45
N GLN A 251 -17.82 -11.35 -13.75
CA GLN A 251 -17.55 -12.02 -15.04
C GLN A 251 -18.08 -13.45 -15.07
N SER A 252 -18.30 -14.07 -13.90
CA SER A 252 -18.67 -15.48 -13.76
C SER A 252 -20.11 -15.70 -13.30
N LEU A 253 -20.60 -14.87 -12.37
CA LEU A 253 -21.86 -15.06 -11.65
C LEU A 253 -22.85 -13.95 -11.99
N ASP A 254 -24.14 -14.18 -11.74
CA ASP A 254 -25.14 -13.13 -11.83
C ASP A 254 -24.93 -12.05 -10.76
N MET A 255 -25.30 -10.81 -11.09
CA MET A 255 -25.04 -9.65 -10.25
C MET A 255 -25.73 -9.71 -8.88
N GLN A 256 -26.91 -10.35 -8.79
CA GLN A 256 -27.59 -10.50 -7.50
C GLN A 256 -26.76 -11.38 -6.58
N THR A 257 -26.30 -12.53 -7.07
CA THR A 257 -25.40 -13.43 -6.35
C THR A 257 -24.12 -12.72 -5.93
N VAL A 258 -23.48 -11.95 -6.83
CA VAL A 258 -22.27 -11.19 -6.50
C VAL A 258 -22.52 -10.19 -5.36
N ASN A 259 -23.58 -9.41 -5.43
CA ASN A 259 -23.91 -8.42 -4.40
C ASN A 259 -24.13 -9.08 -3.02
N GLU A 260 -24.85 -10.20 -2.99
CA GLU A 260 -25.07 -10.96 -1.76
C GLU A 260 -23.76 -11.53 -1.19
N MET A 261 -22.87 -12.04 -2.05
CA MET A 261 -21.55 -12.53 -1.66
C MET A 261 -20.68 -11.40 -1.09
N ILE A 262 -20.58 -10.26 -1.78
CA ILE A 262 -19.77 -9.12 -1.34
C ILE A 262 -20.28 -8.57 -0.01
N ALA A 263 -21.60 -8.45 0.16
CA ALA A 263 -22.20 -8.03 1.42
C ALA A 263 -21.89 -9.00 2.56
N TYR A 264 -21.83 -10.31 2.27
CA TYR A 264 -21.46 -11.33 3.25
C TYR A 264 -19.96 -11.27 3.62
N ILE A 265 -19.09 -11.17 2.62
CA ILE A 265 -17.63 -11.09 2.79
C ILE A 265 -17.24 -9.87 3.64
N LYS A 266 -17.89 -8.71 3.42
CA LYS A 266 -17.65 -7.46 4.15
C LYS A 266 -18.02 -7.52 5.64
N GLN A 267 -18.69 -8.58 6.10
CA GLN A 267 -18.95 -8.78 7.54
C GLN A 267 -17.67 -9.12 8.30
N LYS A 268 -16.64 -9.66 7.63
CA LYS A 268 -15.34 -9.94 8.24
C LYS A 268 -14.43 -8.73 8.11
N THR A 269 -14.47 -7.89 9.13
CA THR A 269 -13.66 -6.66 9.25
C THR A 269 -12.28 -6.90 9.85
N ASP A 270 -12.11 -7.99 10.60
CA ASP A 270 -10.87 -8.34 11.28
C ASP A 270 -10.74 -9.86 11.49
N LYS A 271 -9.61 -10.29 12.08
CA LYS A 271 -9.27 -11.71 12.26
C LYS A 271 -10.14 -12.45 13.28
N SER A 272 -10.78 -11.74 14.21
CA SER A 272 -11.65 -12.33 15.23
C SER A 272 -13.02 -12.73 14.68
N VAL A 273 -13.45 -12.12 13.57
CA VAL A 273 -14.71 -12.45 12.91
C VAL A 273 -14.52 -13.64 11.98
N ILE A 274 -15.13 -14.77 12.30
CA ILE A 274 -15.11 -15.97 11.43
C ILE A 274 -16.47 -16.11 10.74
N LEU A 275 -16.49 -15.92 9.43
CA LEU A 275 -17.66 -16.20 8.59
C LEU A 275 -17.89 -17.70 8.53
N LYS A 276 -19.12 -18.11 8.80
CA LYS A 276 -19.53 -19.49 8.57
C LYS A 276 -19.48 -19.78 7.07
N PRO A 277 -19.03 -20.96 6.64
CA PRO A 277 -19.09 -21.32 5.23
C PRO A 277 -20.51 -21.13 4.69
N LYS A 278 -20.64 -20.34 3.62
CA LYS A 278 -21.91 -20.04 2.97
C LYS A 278 -21.78 -20.24 1.47
N CYS A 279 -22.85 -20.72 0.84
CA CYS A 279 -22.89 -21.04 -0.58
C CYS A 279 -24.03 -20.31 -1.28
N TRP A 280 -23.85 -20.09 -2.59
CA TRP A 280 -24.85 -19.51 -3.47
C TRP A 280 -24.92 -20.31 -4.77
N ASN A 281 -26.12 -20.36 -5.35
CA ASN A 281 -26.35 -20.84 -6.69
C ASN A 281 -26.74 -19.63 -7.53
N SER A 282 -25.91 -19.33 -8.53
CA SER A 282 -26.12 -18.25 -9.48
C SER A 282 -27.15 -18.65 -10.53
N ALA A 283 -27.95 -17.71 -10.99
CA ALA A 283 -29.03 -17.94 -11.96
C ALA A 283 -28.54 -18.51 -13.29
N ASN A 284 -27.26 -18.29 -13.61
CA ASN A 284 -26.60 -18.86 -14.78
C ASN A 284 -26.13 -20.32 -14.61
N GLY A 285 -26.53 -21.00 -13.53
CA GLY A 285 -26.23 -22.41 -13.28
C GLY A 285 -24.86 -22.68 -12.66
N LYS A 286 -24.15 -21.64 -12.18
CA LYS A 286 -22.89 -21.79 -11.46
C LYS A 286 -23.11 -21.78 -9.95
N SER A 287 -22.14 -22.29 -9.19
CA SER A 287 -22.18 -22.24 -7.72
C SER A 287 -20.96 -21.53 -7.16
N SER A 288 -21.10 -20.93 -5.99
CA SER A 288 -19.98 -20.33 -5.28
C SER A 288 -20.05 -20.62 -3.78
N ARG A 289 -18.88 -20.53 -3.14
CA ARG A 289 -18.72 -20.69 -1.69
C ARG A 289 -17.78 -19.62 -1.16
N VAL A 290 -18.14 -19.07 -0.01
CA VAL A 290 -17.26 -18.28 0.84
C VAL A 290 -16.98 -19.08 2.10
N SER A 291 -15.71 -19.16 2.48
CA SER A 291 -15.26 -19.67 3.77
C SER A 291 -14.18 -18.74 4.30
N SER A 292 -14.01 -18.64 5.62
CA SER A 292 -12.96 -17.82 6.20
C SER A 292 -12.32 -18.51 7.39
N ASP A 293 -11.03 -18.26 7.58
CA ASP A 293 -10.28 -18.58 8.80
C ASP A 293 -9.86 -17.27 9.48
N LEU A 294 -8.79 -17.31 10.28
CA LEU A 294 -8.28 -16.14 11.01
C LEU A 294 -8.04 -14.96 10.07
N ASP A 295 -7.05 -15.04 9.18
CA ASP A 295 -6.61 -13.88 8.38
C ASP A 295 -7.09 -13.92 6.93
N THR A 296 -7.94 -14.88 6.57
CA THR A 296 -8.28 -15.17 5.17
C THR A 296 -9.78 -15.30 4.92
N ILE A 297 -10.18 -14.92 3.70
CA ILE A 297 -11.48 -15.27 3.12
C ILE A 297 -11.19 -15.99 1.81
N GLY A 298 -11.48 -17.29 1.78
CA GLY A 298 -11.42 -18.11 0.59
C GLY A 298 -12.74 -18.07 -0.17
N ILE A 299 -12.65 -17.83 -1.47
CA ILE A 299 -13.79 -17.78 -2.37
C ILE A 299 -13.54 -18.80 -3.48
N THR A 300 -14.51 -19.67 -3.70
CA THR A 300 -14.45 -20.71 -4.74
C THR A 300 -15.68 -20.61 -5.62
N VAL A 301 -15.48 -20.72 -6.93
CA VAL A 301 -16.55 -20.77 -7.93
C VAL A 301 -16.46 -22.07 -8.71
N TRP A 302 -17.60 -22.71 -8.95
CA TRP A 302 -17.74 -23.92 -9.74
C TRP A 302 -18.57 -23.64 -10.99
N SER A 303 -18.22 -24.32 -12.08
CA SER A 303 -18.90 -24.22 -13.38
C SER A 303 -20.27 -24.90 -13.43
N THR A 304 -20.66 -25.64 -12.37
CA THR A 304 -21.94 -26.38 -12.28
C THR A 304 -22.67 -26.15 -10.96
N PRO A 305 -23.99 -26.40 -10.91
CA PRO A 305 -24.77 -26.32 -9.68
C PRO A 305 -24.30 -27.37 -8.66
N ARG A 306 -24.33 -27.02 -7.37
CA ARG A 306 -23.96 -27.93 -6.28
C ARG A 306 -25.05 -28.01 -5.23
N ALA A 307 -25.31 -29.22 -4.74
CA ALA A 307 -26.20 -29.43 -3.61
C ALA A 307 -25.54 -28.90 -2.32
N ALA A 308 -26.34 -28.31 -1.43
CA ALA A 308 -25.87 -27.79 -0.14
C ALA A 308 -25.12 -28.86 0.71
N SER A 309 -25.48 -30.13 0.56
CA SER A 309 -24.88 -31.27 1.27
C SER A 309 -23.44 -31.61 0.87
N TRP A 310 -22.99 -31.16 -0.31
CA TRP A 310 -21.61 -31.39 -0.76
C TRP A 310 -20.57 -30.57 0.03
N PHE A 311 -21.03 -29.57 0.80
CA PHE A 311 -20.18 -28.57 1.45
C PHE A 311 -20.06 -28.73 2.96
N THR A 312 -20.78 -29.68 3.56
CA THR A 312 -20.77 -29.95 5.01
C THR A 312 -19.83 -31.08 5.42
N ASN A 313 -19.26 -31.81 4.44
CA ASN A 313 -18.50 -33.05 4.68
C ASN A 313 -16.99 -32.95 4.37
N ASN A 314 -16.46 -31.75 4.06
CA ASN A 314 -15.04 -31.50 3.79
C ASN A 314 -14.54 -30.22 4.46
#